data_AF-A3YHE1-F1
#
_entry.id   AF-A3YHE1-F1
#
_cell.length_a   1.000
_cell.length_b   1.000
_cell.length_c   1.000
_cell.angle_alpha   90.00
_cell.angle_beta   90.00
_cell.angle_gamma   90.00
#
_symmetry.space_group_name_H-M   'P 1'
#
loop_
_entity.id
_entity.type
_entity.pdbx_description
1 polymer ?
#
loop_
_entity_poly.entity_id
_entity_poly.type
_entity_poly.pdbx_seq_one_letter_code
_entity_poly.pdbx_strand_id
1 'polypeptide(L)'
;MAKNIIFLNMSDDLGVDGHKAVTALKLKHPNSKYLRKSRVTEIDIVSFYRAFINGPQDAAFNRQRNDLKNKCKGATEVMLSIHGPMTSTDYGLIRATNPVNPDERVTVRQLAELLLMLFIPKVNYNFTLVMCFGARSSQYRLDHQNLDLIDWTDSFAYKLFDSISPRRQVRLTARTGELSFNTVTGKSEVQTELAIQGTLDNQRIGQEAAVINSLAWWGQNLGRMMRIAGPKQNFIISLETAKNNPSPATVLTQLRALNTNPGLSILDPDRQALVEYLGHTIRLTEASSRQSDPVQGKYGKLVYSNVPPLGNIVIAKYPNPMMVHPKYNGHVSVIPNDFLQKLAK
;
A
#
# COMPACT_ATOMS: atom_id res chain seq x y z
N MET A 1 -5.10 18.27 22.96
CA MET A 1 -5.79 19.31 22.15
C MET A 1 -6.77 18.64 21.20
N ALA A 2 -7.91 19.26 20.89
CA ALA A 2 -8.84 18.74 19.89
C ALA A 2 -8.18 18.80 18.50
N LYS A 3 -8.24 17.70 17.74
CA LYS A 3 -7.72 17.67 16.37
C LYS A 3 -8.65 18.44 15.42
N ASN A 4 -8.07 19.29 14.58
CA ASN A 4 -8.68 19.86 13.38
C ASN A 4 -7.95 19.28 12.17
N ILE A 5 -8.57 18.31 11.49
CA ILE A 5 -8.00 17.57 10.37
C ILE A 5 -8.56 18.13 9.07
N ILE A 6 -7.68 18.55 8.18
CA ILE A 6 -8.02 18.88 6.79
C ILE A 6 -7.61 17.69 5.92
N PHE A 7 -8.58 17.09 5.24
CA PHE A 7 -8.37 15.96 4.35
C PHE A 7 -8.55 16.41 2.89
N LEU A 8 -7.44 16.59 2.20
CA LEU A 8 -7.37 16.96 0.79
C LEU A 8 -7.53 15.69 -0.05
N ASN A 9 -8.68 15.50 -0.67
CA ASN A 9 -8.99 14.29 -1.41
C ASN A 9 -8.61 14.45 -2.90
N MET A 10 -7.60 13.69 -3.34
CA MET A 10 -7.27 13.46 -4.76
C MET A 10 -7.49 11.98 -5.15
N SER A 11 -8.21 11.23 -4.30
CA SER A 11 -8.63 9.83 -4.43
C SER A 11 -9.21 9.53 -5.79
N ASP A 12 -10.42 10.02 -6.00
CA ASP A 12 -11.33 9.81 -7.12
C ASP A 12 -12.76 10.08 -6.62
N ASP A 13 -13.68 10.37 -7.55
CA ASP A 13 -15.13 10.51 -7.33
C ASP A 13 -15.87 9.16 -7.17
N LEU A 14 -15.16 8.02 -7.30
CA LEU A 14 -15.76 6.69 -7.12
C LEU A 14 -16.09 6.36 -5.65
N GLY A 15 -15.85 7.28 -4.72
CA GLY A 15 -16.46 7.18 -3.40
C GLY A 15 -15.73 6.25 -2.44
N VAL A 16 -14.92 5.32 -2.93
CA VAL A 16 -14.60 4.13 -2.13
C VAL A 16 -13.49 4.39 -1.12
N ASP A 17 -12.28 4.79 -1.50
CA ASP A 17 -11.16 4.76 -0.54
C ASP A 17 -10.96 6.09 0.19
N GLY A 18 -11.08 7.23 -0.50
CA GLY A 18 -11.02 8.57 0.12
C GLY A 18 -12.14 8.79 1.14
N HIS A 19 -13.40 8.51 0.79
CA HIS A 19 -14.51 8.69 1.73
C HIS A 19 -14.56 7.62 2.82
N LYS A 20 -14.11 6.38 2.57
CA LYS A 20 -13.90 5.40 3.65
C LYS A 20 -12.88 5.93 4.66
N ALA A 21 -11.78 6.52 4.19
CA ALA A 21 -10.79 7.14 5.07
C ALA A 21 -11.41 8.28 5.90
N VAL A 22 -12.16 9.19 5.27
CA VAL A 22 -12.84 10.29 5.97
C VAL A 22 -13.88 9.77 6.96
N THR A 23 -14.65 8.74 6.60
CA THR A 23 -15.64 8.11 7.48
C THR A 23 -14.97 7.49 8.72
N ALA A 24 -13.91 6.71 8.50
CA ALA A 24 -13.12 6.14 9.59
C ALA A 24 -12.50 7.23 10.48
N LEU A 25 -12.01 8.33 9.89
CA LEU A 25 -11.45 9.47 10.63
C LEU A 25 -12.51 10.19 11.46
N LYS A 26 -13.72 10.40 10.92
CA LYS A 26 -14.84 11.01 11.65
C LYS A 26 -15.27 10.14 12.84
N LEU A 27 -15.26 8.83 12.68
CA LEU A 27 -15.54 7.89 13.78
C LEU A 27 -14.45 7.94 14.86
N LYS A 28 -13.18 7.98 14.46
CA LYS A 28 -12.03 8.06 15.38
C LYS A 28 -11.93 9.42 16.09
N HIS A 29 -12.39 10.48 15.44
CA HIS A 29 -12.33 11.85 15.91
C HIS A 29 -13.74 12.46 15.92
N PRO A 30 -14.65 11.95 16.77
CA PRO A 30 -16.03 12.38 16.78
C PRO A 30 -16.13 13.86 17.14
N ASN A 31 -17.18 14.51 16.61
CA ASN A 31 -17.48 15.89 16.92
C ASN A 31 -17.71 16.06 18.42
N SER A 32 -17.26 17.18 18.96
CA SER A 32 -17.61 17.53 20.34
C SER A 32 -19.12 17.77 20.39
N LYS A 33 -19.81 17.20 21.38
CA LYS A 33 -21.25 17.47 21.61
C LYS A 33 -21.55 18.97 21.76
N TYR A 34 -20.54 19.76 22.15
CA TYR A 34 -20.65 21.21 22.39
C TYR A 34 -20.16 22.10 21.24
N LEU A 35 -19.36 21.57 20.30
CA LEU A 35 -18.89 22.33 19.14
C LEU A 35 -19.56 21.80 17.88
N ARG A 36 -20.39 22.63 17.24
CA ARG A 36 -21.06 22.29 15.96
C ARG A 36 -20.08 22.08 14.79
N LYS A 37 -18.78 22.32 14.97
CA LYS A 37 -17.77 22.24 13.92
C LYS A 37 -17.18 20.82 13.81
N SER A 38 -17.20 20.27 12.59
CA SER A 38 -16.58 18.98 12.29
C SER A 38 -15.09 19.01 12.62
N ARG A 39 -14.56 17.97 13.27
CA ARG A 39 -13.11 17.81 13.49
C ARG A 39 -12.36 17.35 12.24
N VAL A 40 -13.08 16.80 11.26
CA VAL A 40 -12.52 16.33 9.99
C VAL A 40 -13.25 17.07 8.86
N THR A 41 -12.52 17.86 8.09
CA THR A 41 -13.04 18.55 6.91
C THR A 41 -12.44 17.92 5.67
N GLU A 42 -13.27 17.22 4.91
CA GLU A 42 -12.91 16.72 3.58
C GLU A 42 -13.05 17.83 2.55
N ILE A 43 -12.08 17.92 1.65
CA ILE A 43 -12.08 18.86 0.53
C ILE A 43 -11.61 18.08 -0.69
N ASP A 44 -12.52 17.85 -1.64
CA ASP A 44 -12.12 17.40 -2.97
C ASP A 44 -11.31 18.51 -3.66
N ILE A 45 -10.11 18.14 -4.09
CA ILE A 45 -9.18 19.05 -4.77
C ILE A 45 -8.78 18.56 -6.16
N VAL A 46 -9.45 17.56 -6.73
CA VAL A 46 -9.13 17.04 -8.09
C VAL A 46 -9.28 18.15 -9.14
N SER A 47 -10.42 18.84 -9.14
CA SER A 47 -10.67 19.96 -10.07
C SER A 47 -9.69 21.11 -9.85
N PHE A 48 -9.36 21.42 -8.58
CA PHE A 48 -8.37 22.44 -8.24
C PHE A 48 -6.97 22.06 -8.73
N TYR A 49 -6.57 20.80 -8.58
CA TYR A 49 -5.30 20.27 -9.06
C TYR A 49 -5.20 20.34 -10.59
N ARG A 50 -6.25 19.92 -11.31
CA ARG A 50 -6.29 20.02 -12.78
C ARG A 50 -6.16 21.47 -13.25
N ALA A 51 -6.83 22.40 -12.57
CA ALA A 51 -6.69 23.83 -12.84
C ALA A 51 -5.27 24.35 -12.51
N PHE A 52 -4.64 23.85 -11.45
CA PHE A 52 -3.27 24.21 -11.07
C PHE A 52 -2.24 23.80 -12.14
N ILE A 53 -2.38 22.60 -12.73
CA ILE A 53 -1.43 22.08 -13.72
C ILE A 53 -1.66 22.65 -15.12
N ASN A 54 -2.92 22.71 -15.57
CA ASN A 54 -3.25 22.99 -16.98
C ASN A 54 -4.28 24.12 -17.18
N GLY A 55 -4.89 24.62 -16.11
CA GLY A 55 -6.03 25.53 -16.20
C GLY A 55 -5.68 27.01 -16.06
N PRO A 56 -6.67 27.89 -16.33
CA PRO A 56 -6.52 29.32 -16.12
C PRO A 56 -6.43 29.63 -14.62
N GLN A 57 -5.38 30.35 -14.22
CA GLN A 57 -5.19 30.80 -12.83
C GLN A 57 -5.95 32.10 -12.56
N ASP A 58 -7.26 32.05 -12.79
CA ASP A 58 -8.16 33.20 -12.72
C ASP A 58 -8.51 33.61 -11.27
N ALA A 59 -9.44 34.57 -11.12
CA ALA A 59 -9.88 35.03 -9.81
C ALA A 59 -10.55 33.92 -8.97
N ALA A 60 -11.23 32.95 -9.60
CA ALA A 60 -11.86 31.84 -8.91
C ALA A 60 -10.80 30.87 -8.35
N PHE A 61 -9.81 30.50 -9.17
CA PHE A 61 -8.67 29.70 -8.75
C PHE A 61 -7.93 30.35 -7.57
N ASN A 62 -7.65 31.66 -7.66
CA ASN A 62 -6.96 32.39 -6.59
C ASN A 62 -7.77 32.44 -5.28
N ARG A 63 -9.10 32.57 -5.34
CA ARG A 63 -9.96 32.49 -4.16
C ARG A 63 -9.91 31.10 -3.52
N GLN A 64 -10.04 30.04 -4.32
CA GLN A 64 -9.97 28.66 -3.83
C GLN A 64 -8.60 28.33 -3.24
N ARG A 65 -7.51 28.76 -3.90
CA ARG A 65 -6.14 28.64 -3.40
C ARG A 65 -6.01 29.29 -2.02
N ASN A 66 -6.47 30.52 -1.86
CA ASN A 66 -6.37 31.25 -0.59
C ASN A 66 -7.21 30.59 0.51
N ASP A 67 -8.40 30.08 0.19
CA ASP A 67 -9.23 29.30 1.12
C ASP A 67 -8.51 28.03 1.59
N LEU A 68 -7.97 27.23 0.66
CA LEU A 68 -7.21 26.01 0.97
C LEU A 68 -5.98 26.31 1.85
N LYS A 69 -5.24 27.38 1.54
CA LYS A 69 -4.08 27.84 2.35
C LYS A 69 -4.50 28.15 3.79
N ASN A 70 -5.58 28.91 3.95
CA ASN A 70 -6.09 29.29 5.28
C ASN A 70 -6.57 28.08 6.07
N LYS A 71 -7.27 27.14 5.41
CA LYS A 71 -7.71 25.88 6.03
C LYS A 71 -6.51 25.04 6.48
N CYS A 72 -5.51 24.86 5.63
CA CYS A 72 -4.30 24.10 5.97
C CYS A 72 -3.53 24.77 7.12
N LYS A 73 -3.37 26.10 7.10
CA LYS A 73 -2.69 26.86 8.18
C LYS A 73 -3.34 26.64 9.55
N GLY A 74 -4.67 26.57 9.61
CA GLY A 74 -5.42 26.36 10.85
C GLY A 74 -5.56 24.90 11.27
N ALA A 75 -5.02 23.94 10.50
CA ALA A 75 -5.14 22.52 10.76
C ALA A 75 -4.13 22.04 11.80
N THR A 76 -4.54 21.10 12.66
CA THR A 76 -3.57 20.35 13.50
C THR A 76 -2.90 19.23 12.70
N GLU A 77 -3.57 18.75 11.65
CA GLU A 77 -3.10 17.70 10.76
C GLU A 77 -3.68 17.95 9.36
N VAL A 78 -2.83 17.88 8.34
CA VAL A 78 -3.25 17.90 6.94
C VAL A 78 -3.01 16.49 6.39
N MET A 79 -4.03 15.91 5.77
CA MET A 79 -3.94 14.64 5.08
C MET A 79 -4.19 14.88 3.61
N LEU A 80 -3.43 14.23 2.73
CA LEU A 80 -3.69 14.24 1.29
C LEU A 80 -3.82 12.81 0.82
N SER A 81 -4.93 12.49 0.17
CA SER A 81 -5.14 11.15 -0.39
C SER A 81 -4.91 11.11 -1.88
N ILE A 82 -4.15 10.12 -2.33
CA ILE A 82 -3.90 9.84 -3.74
C ILE A 82 -3.63 8.33 -3.89
N HIS A 83 -4.00 7.71 -5.01
CA HIS A 83 -3.68 6.30 -5.21
C HIS A 83 -2.18 6.12 -5.45
N GLY A 84 -1.63 5.01 -4.95
CA GLY A 84 -0.25 4.64 -5.17
C GLY A 84 -0.13 3.24 -5.78
N PRO A 85 0.58 3.09 -6.91
CA PRO A 85 0.86 1.78 -7.50
C PRO A 85 1.87 1.00 -6.63
N MET A 86 1.72 -0.32 -6.57
CA MET A 86 2.62 -1.19 -5.79
C MET A 86 4.06 -1.21 -6.30
N THR A 87 4.22 -1.06 -7.62
CA THR A 87 5.50 -1.28 -8.32
C THR A 87 6.13 0.00 -8.86
N SER A 88 5.60 1.18 -8.52
CA SER A 88 6.21 2.45 -8.93
C SER A 88 6.31 3.44 -7.77
N THR A 89 7.43 4.14 -7.73
CA THR A 89 7.77 5.17 -6.75
C THR A 89 7.71 6.59 -7.31
N ASP A 90 7.36 6.74 -8.58
CA ASP A 90 7.61 7.99 -9.32
C ASP A 90 6.36 8.82 -9.54
N TYR A 91 5.19 8.20 -9.41
CA TYR A 91 3.89 8.87 -9.56
C TYR A 91 2.84 8.29 -8.61
N GLY A 92 1.91 9.15 -8.21
CA GLY A 92 0.59 8.75 -7.73
C GLY A 92 -0.42 8.76 -8.88
N LEU A 93 -1.63 8.30 -8.59
CA LEU A 93 -2.71 8.18 -9.56
C LEU A 93 -3.97 8.88 -9.04
N ILE A 94 -4.61 9.67 -9.90
CA ILE A 94 -6.02 10.03 -9.78
C ILE A 94 -6.76 9.11 -10.74
N ARG A 95 -7.60 8.22 -10.21
CA ARG A 95 -8.27 7.23 -11.05
C ARG A 95 -9.34 7.86 -11.92
N ALA A 96 -9.42 7.38 -13.16
CA ALA A 96 -10.53 7.76 -14.03
C ALA A 96 -11.83 7.10 -13.55
N THR A 97 -12.92 7.87 -13.53
CA THR A 97 -14.26 7.33 -13.22
C THR A 97 -14.90 6.62 -14.41
N ASN A 98 -14.38 6.83 -15.61
CA ASN A 98 -14.85 6.21 -16.84
C ASN A 98 -13.70 5.35 -17.43
N PRO A 99 -13.93 4.05 -17.72
CA PRO A 99 -12.91 3.17 -18.29
C PRO A 99 -12.37 3.62 -19.66
N VAL A 100 -13.04 4.56 -20.33
CA VAL A 100 -12.57 5.17 -21.58
C VAL A 100 -11.42 6.16 -21.34
N ASN A 101 -11.37 6.82 -20.18
CA ASN A 101 -10.31 7.76 -19.86
C ASN A 101 -9.17 7.04 -19.13
N PRO A 102 -7.90 7.30 -19.47
CA PRO A 102 -6.78 6.75 -18.73
C PRO A 102 -6.68 7.40 -17.34
N ASP A 103 -6.15 6.65 -16.38
CA ASP A 103 -5.77 7.19 -15.08
C ASP A 103 -4.79 8.35 -15.23
N GLU A 104 -4.99 9.40 -14.44
CA GLU A 104 -4.16 10.60 -14.46
C GLU A 104 -2.97 10.41 -13.52
N ARG A 105 -1.75 10.46 -14.08
CA ARG A 105 -0.50 10.35 -13.30
C ARG A 105 -0.12 11.68 -12.68
N VAL A 106 0.15 11.66 -11.38
CA VAL A 106 0.63 12.81 -10.61
C VAL A 106 2.07 12.56 -10.19
N THR A 107 3.00 13.29 -10.79
CA THR A 107 4.43 13.18 -10.44
C THR A 107 4.72 13.74 -9.05
N VAL A 108 5.81 13.28 -8.44
CA VAL A 108 6.32 13.85 -7.18
C VAL A 108 6.47 15.37 -7.27
N ARG A 109 7.02 15.87 -8.39
CA ARG A 109 7.26 17.30 -8.60
C ARG A 109 5.97 18.10 -8.59
N GLN A 110 4.96 17.66 -9.35
CA GLN A 110 3.66 18.34 -9.41
C GLN A 110 3.00 18.40 -8.03
N LEU A 111 3.04 17.29 -7.27
CA LEU A 111 2.49 17.25 -5.93
C LEU A 111 3.28 18.14 -4.95
N ALA A 112 4.61 18.18 -5.05
CA ALA A 112 5.45 19.06 -4.25
C ALA A 112 5.14 20.54 -4.53
N GLU A 113 5.01 20.93 -5.80
CA GLU A 113 4.68 22.31 -6.20
C GLU A 113 3.29 22.72 -5.68
N LEU A 114 2.29 21.83 -5.76
CA LEU A 114 0.97 22.03 -5.16
C LEU A 114 1.09 22.26 -3.64
N LEU A 115 1.80 21.39 -2.92
CA LEU A 115 1.97 21.52 -1.47
C LEU A 115 2.75 22.77 -1.08
N LEU A 116 3.76 23.18 -1.85
CA LEU A 116 4.48 24.44 -1.64
C LEU A 116 3.59 25.67 -1.86
N MET A 117 2.63 25.59 -2.79
CA MET A 117 1.63 26.64 -2.99
C MET A 117 0.67 26.76 -1.79
N LEU A 118 0.24 25.62 -1.25
CA LEU A 118 -0.75 25.53 -0.17
C LEU A 118 -0.15 25.74 1.24
N PHE A 119 1.06 25.26 1.49
CA PHE A 119 1.72 25.38 2.79
C PHE A 119 2.42 26.73 2.91
N ILE A 120 2.30 27.34 4.09
CA ILE A 120 2.84 28.68 4.38
C ILE A 120 4.17 28.53 5.11
N PRO A 121 5.20 29.35 4.78
CA PRO A 121 6.45 29.37 5.54
C PRO A 121 6.22 29.63 7.04
N LYS A 122 7.11 29.08 7.89
CA LYS A 122 7.08 29.24 9.36
C LYS A 122 5.84 28.64 10.06
N VAL A 123 5.06 27.80 9.36
CA VAL A 123 3.98 27.00 9.94
C VAL A 123 4.44 25.54 10.01
N ASN A 124 4.28 24.92 11.17
CA ASN A 124 4.59 23.51 11.38
C ASN A 124 3.41 22.64 10.93
N TYR A 125 3.60 21.84 9.88
CA TYR A 125 2.58 20.93 9.35
C TYR A 125 2.84 19.48 9.77
N ASN A 126 1.87 18.87 10.44
CA ASN A 126 1.76 17.41 10.52
C ASN A 126 1.04 16.92 9.26
N PHE A 127 1.81 16.39 8.31
CA PHE A 127 1.31 15.98 7.01
C PHE A 127 1.23 14.45 6.93
N THR A 128 0.10 13.90 6.50
CA THR A 128 -0.05 12.47 6.22
C THR A 128 -0.36 12.26 4.75
N LEU A 129 0.50 11.55 4.05
CA LEU A 129 0.23 11.06 2.70
C LEU A 129 -0.56 9.76 2.81
N VAL A 130 -1.84 9.84 2.45
CA VAL A 130 -2.77 8.70 2.37
C VAL A 130 -2.65 8.10 0.97
N MET A 131 -1.61 7.29 0.79
CA MET A 131 -1.28 6.65 -0.49
C MET A 131 -0.81 5.22 -0.22
N CYS A 132 -1.43 4.25 -0.88
CA CYS A 132 -0.95 2.87 -0.87
C CYS A 132 0.49 2.83 -1.34
N PHE A 133 1.36 2.07 -0.66
CA PHE A 133 2.77 1.91 -1.03
C PHE A 133 3.58 3.22 -1.11
N GLY A 134 3.07 4.37 -0.64
CA GLY A 134 3.74 5.66 -0.82
C GLY A 134 5.12 5.75 -0.13
N ALA A 135 5.35 4.97 0.93
CA ALA A 135 6.64 4.88 1.62
C ALA A 135 7.53 3.74 1.13
N ARG A 136 7.06 2.91 0.20
CA ARG A 136 7.82 1.77 -0.33
C ARG A 136 8.92 2.28 -1.26
N SER A 137 10.11 1.68 -1.22
CA SER A 137 11.17 1.91 -2.20
C SER A 137 10.97 1.04 -3.45
N SER A 138 11.70 1.31 -4.53
CA SER A 138 11.70 0.43 -5.73
C SER A 138 12.20 -0.98 -5.45
N GLN A 139 12.87 -1.22 -4.31
CA GLN A 139 13.29 -2.55 -3.86
C GLN A 139 12.11 -3.32 -3.25
N TYR A 140 10.96 -3.35 -3.92
CA TYR A 140 9.67 -3.87 -3.43
C TYR A 140 9.68 -5.38 -3.07
N ARG A 141 10.78 -6.10 -3.29
CA ARG A 141 10.97 -7.50 -2.87
C ARG A 141 11.62 -7.64 -1.48
N LEU A 142 12.25 -6.58 -0.98
CA LEU A 142 12.86 -6.58 0.35
C LEU A 142 11.81 -6.34 1.44
N ASP A 143 12.15 -6.71 2.67
CA ASP A 143 11.34 -6.39 3.85
C ASP A 143 11.55 -4.92 4.25
N HIS A 144 10.57 -4.08 3.95
CA HIS A 144 10.53 -2.65 4.31
C HIS A 144 10.37 -2.39 5.82
N GLN A 145 10.50 -3.40 6.68
CA GLN A 145 10.76 -3.20 8.11
C GLN A 145 12.24 -3.08 8.45
N ASN A 146 13.13 -3.62 7.61
CA ASN A 146 14.56 -3.55 7.83
C ASN A 146 15.10 -2.25 7.24
N LEU A 147 15.07 -1.17 8.02
CA LEU A 147 15.47 0.16 7.54
C LEU A 147 16.89 0.21 6.97
N ASP A 148 17.75 -0.74 7.34
CA ASP A 148 19.19 -0.70 7.09
C ASP A 148 19.54 -1.22 5.69
N LEU A 149 18.66 -2.08 5.14
CA LEU A 149 18.84 -2.71 3.84
C LEU A 149 18.12 -1.96 2.71
N ILE A 150 17.29 -0.98 3.05
CA ILE A 150 16.43 -0.28 2.12
C ILE A 150 16.98 1.10 1.81
N ASP A 151 17.09 1.42 0.52
CA ASP A 151 17.23 2.80 0.09
C ASP A 151 15.88 3.52 0.17
N TRP A 152 15.67 4.25 1.27
CA TRP A 152 14.45 5.03 1.48
C TRP A 152 14.38 6.28 0.63
N THR A 153 15.52 6.75 0.09
CA THR A 153 15.56 7.97 -0.73
C THR A 153 14.74 7.84 -2.00
N ASP A 154 14.56 6.60 -2.45
CA ASP A 154 13.86 6.29 -3.69
C ASP A 154 12.33 6.20 -3.52
N SER A 155 11.81 6.11 -2.28
CA SER A 155 10.37 6.09 -2.04
C SER A 155 9.66 7.38 -2.50
N PHE A 156 8.43 7.26 -3.01
CA PHE A 156 7.63 8.43 -3.42
C PHE A 156 7.51 9.46 -2.28
N ALA A 157 7.20 8.99 -1.07
CA ALA A 157 7.06 9.84 0.10
C ALA A 157 8.36 10.55 0.48
N TYR A 158 9.52 9.89 0.35
CA TYR A 158 10.80 10.56 0.59
C TYR A 158 11.06 11.64 -0.47
N LYS A 159 10.94 11.31 -1.76
CA LYS A 159 11.15 12.26 -2.86
C LYS A 159 10.24 13.50 -2.68
N LEU A 160 8.99 13.28 -2.28
CA LEU A 160 8.04 14.35 -1.96
C LEU A 160 8.49 15.17 -0.75
N PHE A 161 8.87 14.50 0.34
CA PHE A 161 9.35 15.14 1.56
C PHE A 161 10.58 16.00 1.32
N ASP A 162 11.57 15.47 0.61
CA ASP A 162 12.82 16.14 0.27
C ASP A 162 12.57 17.39 -0.60
N SER A 163 11.56 17.35 -1.46
CA SER A 163 11.15 18.49 -2.28
C SER A 163 10.49 19.62 -1.49
N ILE A 164 9.83 19.32 -0.37
CA ILE A 164 9.05 20.31 0.42
C ILE A 164 9.76 20.79 1.68
N SER A 165 10.51 19.92 2.36
CA SER A 165 11.10 20.18 3.69
C SER A 165 12.14 21.32 3.73
N PRO A 166 12.91 21.60 2.65
CA PRO A 166 13.84 22.74 2.65
C PRO A 166 13.12 24.09 2.68
N ARG A 167 11.84 24.14 2.26
CA ARG A 167 11.06 25.37 2.11
C ARG A 167 9.92 25.47 3.11
N ARG A 168 9.52 24.37 3.76
CA ARG A 168 8.37 24.28 4.66
C ARG A 168 8.70 23.38 5.86
N GLN A 169 8.23 23.78 7.04
CA GLN A 169 8.35 22.97 8.24
C GLN A 169 7.28 21.88 8.23
N VAL A 170 7.65 20.70 7.74
CA VAL A 170 6.74 19.57 7.57
C VAL A 170 7.27 18.35 8.30
N ARG A 171 6.37 17.62 8.95
CA ARG A 171 6.57 16.25 9.42
C ARG A 171 5.64 15.35 8.61
N LEU A 172 6.18 14.56 7.69
CA LEU A 172 5.40 13.69 6.82
C LEU A 172 5.22 12.29 7.43
N THR A 173 4.07 11.67 7.23
CA THR A 173 3.81 10.26 7.52
C THR A 173 3.31 9.56 6.25
N ALA A 174 3.86 8.40 5.93
CA ALA A 174 3.41 7.56 4.81
C ALA A 174 3.53 6.06 5.15
N ARG A 175 3.09 5.19 4.22
CA ARG A 175 2.89 3.75 4.46
C ARG A 175 3.52 2.87 3.39
N THR A 176 4.12 1.75 3.79
CA THR A 176 4.87 0.85 2.88
C THR A 176 4.00 -0.16 2.12
N GLY A 177 2.78 -0.40 2.60
CA GLY A 177 1.83 -1.36 2.02
C GLY A 177 0.52 -0.72 1.55
N GLU A 178 -0.39 -1.57 1.09
CA GLU A 178 -1.75 -1.16 0.76
C GLU A 178 -2.47 -0.62 1.99
N LEU A 179 -3.20 0.49 1.81
CA LEU A 179 -3.96 1.14 2.87
C LEU A 179 -5.43 0.78 2.79
N SER A 180 -5.98 0.37 3.92
CA SER A 180 -7.41 0.21 4.10
C SER A 180 -7.89 1.00 5.32
N PHE A 181 -9.17 1.34 5.34
CA PHE A 181 -9.81 2.06 6.43
C PHE A 181 -11.05 1.32 6.91
N ASN A 182 -10.97 0.82 8.13
CA ASN A 182 -12.07 0.13 8.77
C ASN A 182 -13.12 1.14 9.25
N THR A 183 -14.26 1.21 8.55
CA THR A 183 -15.36 2.13 8.83
C THR A 183 -16.16 1.77 10.09
N VAL A 184 -15.95 0.57 10.65
CA VAL A 184 -16.57 0.12 11.90
C VAL A 184 -15.73 0.52 13.11
N THR A 185 -14.40 0.45 13.02
CA THR A 185 -13.49 0.74 14.14
C THR A 185 -12.80 2.11 14.03
N GLY A 186 -12.86 2.77 12.88
CA GLY A 186 -12.17 4.02 12.59
C GLY A 186 -10.64 3.86 12.48
N LYS A 187 -10.15 2.63 12.28
CA LYS A 187 -8.71 2.32 12.24
C LYS A 187 -8.24 2.27 10.80
N SER A 188 -7.05 2.81 10.54
CA SER A 188 -6.31 2.53 9.31
C SER A 188 -5.61 1.18 9.45
N GLU A 189 -5.67 0.37 8.42
CA GLU A 189 -5.06 -0.94 8.31
C GLU A 189 -4.04 -0.91 7.17
N VAL A 190 -2.94 -1.66 7.32
CA VAL A 190 -1.87 -1.71 6.33
C VAL A 190 -1.56 -3.17 6.03
N GLN A 191 -1.43 -3.49 4.75
CA GLN A 191 -0.97 -4.80 4.30
C GLN A 191 0.45 -5.09 4.80
N THR A 192 0.71 -6.32 5.25
CA THR A 192 2.02 -6.75 5.74
C THR A 192 2.98 -7.00 4.58
N GLU A 193 4.30 -7.00 4.84
CA GLU A 193 5.28 -7.31 3.81
C GLU A 193 5.12 -8.74 3.27
N LEU A 194 4.69 -9.69 4.13
CA LEU A 194 4.41 -11.05 3.71
C LEU A 194 3.24 -11.12 2.73
N ALA A 195 2.15 -10.39 3.00
CA ALA A 195 1.02 -10.31 2.09
C ALA A 195 1.39 -9.66 0.75
N ILE A 196 2.21 -8.61 0.78
CA ILE A 196 2.72 -7.96 -0.44
C ILE A 196 3.55 -8.93 -1.28
N GLN A 197 4.48 -9.67 -0.65
CA GLN A 197 5.26 -10.71 -1.33
C GLN A 197 4.35 -11.79 -1.93
N GLY A 198 3.32 -12.22 -1.21
CA GLY A 198 2.30 -13.13 -1.71
C GLY A 198 1.61 -12.62 -2.98
N THR A 199 1.18 -11.36 -3.00
CA THR A 199 0.58 -10.74 -4.19
C THR A 199 1.54 -10.68 -5.37
N LEU A 200 2.79 -10.27 -5.14
CA LEU A 200 3.82 -10.17 -6.18
C LEU A 200 4.21 -11.54 -6.74
N ASP A 201 4.27 -12.57 -5.89
CA ASP A 201 4.52 -13.94 -6.31
C ASP A 201 3.36 -14.49 -7.13
N ASN A 202 2.12 -14.27 -6.70
CA ASN A 202 0.94 -14.67 -7.46
C ASN A 202 0.91 -14.03 -8.86
N GLN A 203 1.19 -12.74 -8.97
CA GLN A 203 1.27 -12.05 -10.25
C GLN A 203 2.36 -12.64 -11.15
N ARG A 204 3.57 -12.87 -10.60
CA ARG A 204 4.70 -13.43 -11.35
C ARG A 204 4.42 -14.86 -11.80
N ILE A 205 3.99 -15.72 -10.89
CA ILE A 205 3.72 -17.14 -11.15
C ILE A 205 2.60 -17.26 -12.21
N GLY A 206 1.56 -16.43 -12.12
CA GLY A 206 0.47 -16.41 -13.09
C GLY A 206 0.88 -15.99 -14.51
N GLN A 207 2.02 -15.34 -14.67
CA GLN A 207 2.58 -14.94 -15.98
C GLN A 207 3.59 -15.96 -16.54
N GLU A 208 3.97 -16.98 -15.76
CA GLU A 208 4.90 -18.01 -16.23
C GLU A 208 4.23 -18.89 -17.29
N ALA A 209 4.81 -18.97 -18.49
CA ALA A 209 4.27 -19.78 -19.58
C ALA A 209 4.05 -21.25 -19.18
N ALA A 210 4.96 -21.83 -18.39
CA ALA A 210 4.82 -23.20 -17.88
C ALA A 210 3.57 -23.37 -17.00
N VAL A 211 3.29 -22.41 -16.12
CA VAL A 211 2.10 -22.41 -15.27
C VAL A 211 0.84 -22.30 -16.13
N ILE A 212 0.80 -21.33 -17.05
CA ILE A 212 -0.34 -21.12 -17.95
C ILE A 212 -0.64 -22.38 -18.76
N ASN A 213 0.39 -22.98 -19.36
CA ASN A 213 0.26 -24.19 -20.16
C ASN A 213 -0.22 -25.37 -19.31
N SER A 214 0.30 -25.52 -18.09
CA SER A 214 -0.11 -26.57 -17.16
C SER A 214 -1.57 -26.42 -16.71
N LEU A 215 -2.01 -25.20 -16.40
CA LEU A 215 -3.40 -24.90 -16.05
C LEU A 215 -4.36 -25.17 -17.23
N ALA A 216 -3.96 -24.77 -18.44
CA ALA A 216 -4.74 -25.02 -19.66
C ALA A 216 -4.84 -26.53 -19.96
N TRP A 217 -3.71 -27.25 -19.87
CA TRP A 217 -3.68 -28.70 -20.05
C TRP A 217 -4.59 -29.41 -19.05
N TRP A 218 -4.56 -29.00 -17.78
CA TRP A 218 -5.46 -29.53 -16.74
C TRP A 218 -6.93 -29.36 -17.12
N GLY A 219 -7.33 -28.13 -17.48
CA GLY A 219 -8.71 -27.84 -17.88
C GLY A 219 -9.19 -28.68 -19.08
N GLN A 220 -8.33 -28.91 -20.06
CA GLN A 220 -8.65 -29.73 -21.23
C GLN A 220 -8.72 -31.24 -20.95
N ASN A 221 -7.91 -31.73 -20.00
CA ASN A 221 -7.75 -33.16 -19.76
C ASN A 221 -8.54 -33.69 -18.56
N LEU A 222 -8.96 -32.84 -17.62
CA LEU A 222 -9.62 -33.25 -16.38
C LEU A 222 -10.80 -34.19 -16.63
N GLY A 223 -11.71 -33.83 -17.54
CA GLY A 223 -12.88 -34.63 -17.86
C GLY A 223 -12.56 -36.01 -18.45
N ARG A 224 -11.48 -36.11 -19.25
CA ARG A 224 -10.98 -37.39 -19.77
C ARG A 224 -10.40 -38.25 -18.65
N MET A 225 -9.54 -37.65 -17.82
CA MET A 225 -8.81 -38.39 -16.79
C MET A 225 -9.72 -38.88 -15.66
N MET A 226 -10.78 -38.14 -15.33
CA MET A 226 -11.79 -38.55 -14.34
C MET A 226 -12.61 -39.79 -14.74
N ARG A 227 -12.59 -40.19 -16.02
CA ARG A 227 -13.31 -41.38 -16.52
C ARG A 227 -12.48 -42.67 -16.43
N ILE A 228 -11.18 -42.57 -16.16
CA ILE A 228 -10.27 -43.71 -16.13
C ILE A 228 -10.19 -44.23 -14.69
N ALA A 229 -10.82 -45.35 -14.39
CA ALA A 229 -10.78 -45.95 -13.06
C ALA A 229 -9.35 -46.30 -12.62
N GLY A 230 -9.09 -46.26 -11.31
CA GLY A 230 -7.83 -46.70 -10.72
C GLY A 230 -6.96 -45.58 -10.14
N PRO A 231 -5.64 -45.79 -9.99
CA PRO A 231 -4.76 -44.90 -9.24
C PRO A 231 -4.76 -43.44 -9.76
N LYS A 232 -4.87 -43.24 -11.07
CA LYS A 232 -4.96 -41.91 -11.69
C LYS A 232 -6.19 -41.13 -11.24
N GLN A 233 -7.37 -41.75 -11.27
CA GLN A 233 -8.60 -41.12 -10.80
C GLN A 233 -8.52 -40.82 -9.30
N ASN A 234 -7.96 -41.72 -8.50
CA ASN A 234 -7.78 -41.48 -7.06
C ASN A 234 -6.85 -40.29 -6.79
N PHE A 235 -5.76 -40.15 -7.56
CA PHE A 235 -4.88 -38.98 -7.48
C PHE A 235 -5.64 -37.69 -7.80
N ILE A 236 -6.43 -37.67 -8.88
CA ILE A 236 -7.19 -36.48 -9.31
C ILE A 236 -8.25 -36.11 -8.28
N ILE A 237 -9.00 -37.09 -7.76
CA ILE A 237 -9.98 -36.88 -6.70
C ILE A 237 -9.30 -36.29 -5.47
N SER A 238 -8.14 -36.83 -5.07
CA SER A 238 -7.38 -36.35 -3.92
C SER A 238 -6.90 -34.90 -4.12
N LEU A 239 -6.41 -34.59 -5.33
CA LEU A 239 -5.98 -33.25 -5.71
C LEU A 239 -7.13 -32.23 -5.67
N GLU A 240 -8.26 -32.54 -6.29
CA GLU A 240 -9.44 -31.66 -6.28
C GLU A 240 -10.04 -31.52 -4.88
N THR A 241 -10.06 -32.61 -4.10
CA THR A 241 -10.50 -32.58 -2.71
C THR A 241 -9.60 -31.68 -1.87
N ALA A 242 -8.28 -31.75 -2.06
CA ALA A 242 -7.33 -30.89 -1.36
C ALA A 242 -7.57 -29.41 -1.69
N LYS A 243 -7.78 -29.08 -2.97
CA LYS A 243 -8.02 -27.70 -3.42
C LYS A 243 -9.31 -27.09 -2.86
N ASN A 244 -10.32 -27.90 -2.61
CA ASN A 244 -11.62 -27.44 -2.08
C ASN A 244 -11.63 -27.24 -0.56
N ASN A 245 -10.51 -27.45 0.13
CA ASN A 245 -10.43 -27.23 1.57
C ASN A 245 -10.44 -25.71 1.90
N PRO A 246 -11.24 -25.25 2.89
CA PRO A 246 -11.32 -23.83 3.22
C PRO A 246 -10.06 -23.28 3.92
N SER A 247 -9.20 -24.14 4.46
CA SER A 247 -7.99 -23.76 5.19
C SER A 247 -6.76 -23.82 4.27
N PRO A 248 -6.12 -22.69 3.92
CA PRO A 248 -4.93 -22.68 3.07
C PRO A 248 -3.78 -23.56 3.60
N ALA A 249 -3.61 -23.60 4.93
CA ALA A 249 -2.62 -24.46 5.57
C ALA A 249 -2.93 -25.95 5.32
N THR A 250 -4.20 -26.33 5.44
CA THR A 250 -4.64 -27.71 5.20
C THR A 250 -4.51 -28.10 3.73
N VAL A 251 -4.88 -27.20 2.80
CA VAL A 251 -4.66 -27.38 1.36
C VAL A 251 -3.18 -27.71 1.11
N LEU A 252 -2.25 -26.87 1.61
CA LEU A 252 -0.82 -27.06 1.39
C LEU A 252 -0.29 -28.38 1.97
N THR A 253 -0.71 -28.75 3.18
CA THR A 253 -0.34 -30.03 3.77
C THR A 253 -0.78 -31.21 2.89
N GLN A 254 -2.01 -31.18 2.40
CA GLN A 254 -2.56 -32.25 1.57
C GLN A 254 -1.90 -32.32 0.18
N LEU A 255 -1.67 -31.17 -0.47
CA LEU A 255 -0.98 -31.13 -1.76
C LEU A 255 0.47 -31.61 -1.65
N ARG A 256 1.20 -31.23 -0.59
CA ARG A 256 2.58 -31.70 -0.35
C ARG A 256 2.63 -33.19 -0.09
N ALA A 257 1.69 -33.73 0.70
CA ALA A 257 1.59 -35.17 0.92
C ALA A 257 1.34 -35.93 -0.40
N LEU A 258 0.46 -35.41 -1.25
CA LEU A 258 0.21 -35.97 -2.58
C LEU A 258 1.44 -35.89 -3.49
N ASN A 259 2.25 -34.84 -3.37
CA ASN A 259 3.48 -34.68 -4.15
C ASN A 259 4.58 -35.67 -3.73
N THR A 260 4.68 -35.96 -2.43
CA THR A 260 5.65 -36.96 -1.92
C THR A 260 5.27 -38.38 -2.33
N ASN A 261 3.97 -38.70 -2.39
CA ASN A 261 3.50 -40.01 -2.81
C ASN A 261 2.28 -39.88 -3.74
N PRO A 262 2.50 -39.69 -5.06
CA PRO A 262 1.41 -39.47 -6.00
C PRO A 262 0.60 -40.74 -6.27
N GLY A 263 1.10 -41.93 -5.91
CA GLY A 263 0.42 -43.20 -6.23
C GLY A 263 0.25 -43.47 -7.73
N LEU A 264 0.89 -42.66 -8.60
CA LEU A 264 0.85 -42.80 -10.06
C LEU A 264 1.92 -43.79 -10.53
N SER A 265 1.54 -44.68 -11.44
CA SER A 265 2.50 -45.60 -12.09
C SER A 265 3.56 -44.81 -12.85
N ILE A 266 4.82 -45.26 -12.80
CA ILE A 266 5.90 -44.68 -13.60
C ILE A 266 5.65 -44.79 -15.11
N LEU A 267 4.82 -45.77 -15.52
CA LEU A 267 4.43 -46.00 -16.91
C LEU A 267 3.19 -45.20 -17.33
N ASP A 268 2.61 -44.41 -16.43
CA ASP A 268 1.44 -43.58 -16.75
C ASP A 268 1.84 -42.43 -17.69
N PRO A 269 1.28 -42.35 -18.91
CA PRO A 269 1.66 -41.34 -19.89
C PRO A 269 1.34 -39.91 -19.45
N ASP A 270 0.39 -39.71 -18.51
CA ASP A 270 0.02 -38.39 -18.01
C ASP A 270 0.79 -38.01 -16.72
N ARG A 271 1.65 -38.90 -16.17
CA ARG A 271 2.28 -38.72 -14.85
C ARG A 271 3.06 -37.42 -14.74
N GLN A 272 3.90 -37.12 -15.74
CA GLN A 272 4.74 -35.93 -15.71
C GLN A 272 3.89 -34.65 -15.66
N ALA A 273 2.90 -34.53 -16.55
CA ALA A 273 2.02 -33.37 -16.59
C ALA A 273 1.19 -33.20 -15.31
N LEU A 274 0.75 -34.30 -14.68
CA LEU A 274 0.04 -34.29 -13.40
C LEU A 274 0.93 -33.81 -12.24
N VAL A 275 2.16 -34.29 -12.17
CA VAL A 275 3.13 -33.87 -11.14
C VAL A 275 3.54 -32.41 -11.36
N GLU A 276 3.74 -31.97 -12.60
CA GLU A 276 4.01 -30.57 -12.93
C GLU A 276 2.84 -29.66 -12.52
N TYR A 277 1.60 -30.05 -12.85
CA TYR A 277 0.39 -29.33 -12.43
C TYR A 277 0.27 -29.25 -10.90
N LEU A 278 0.52 -30.34 -10.19
CA LEU A 278 0.54 -30.37 -8.73
C LEU A 278 1.61 -29.41 -8.17
N GLY A 279 2.82 -29.43 -8.72
CA GLY A 279 3.90 -28.53 -8.34
C GLY A 279 3.53 -27.05 -8.54
N HIS A 280 2.92 -26.71 -9.66
CA HIS A 280 2.43 -25.34 -9.92
C HIS A 280 1.28 -24.95 -8.99
N THR A 281 0.38 -25.88 -8.69
CA THR A 281 -0.73 -25.66 -7.74
C THR A 281 -0.20 -25.36 -6.35
N ILE A 282 0.78 -26.13 -5.85
CA ILE A 282 1.43 -25.87 -4.56
C ILE A 282 2.01 -24.46 -4.53
N ARG A 283 2.79 -24.06 -5.55
CA ARG A 283 3.40 -22.72 -5.63
C ARG A 283 2.36 -21.59 -5.57
N LEU A 284 1.26 -21.73 -6.32
CA LEU A 284 0.15 -20.76 -6.32
C LEU A 284 -0.57 -20.70 -4.97
N THR A 285 -0.80 -21.85 -4.32
CA THR A 285 -1.42 -21.88 -2.99
C THR A 285 -0.51 -21.27 -1.93
N GLU A 286 0.81 -21.48 -1.98
CA GLU A 286 1.77 -20.87 -1.05
C GLU A 286 1.76 -19.34 -1.16
N ALA A 287 1.80 -18.82 -2.39
CA ALA A 287 1.73 -17.38 -2.64
C ALA A 287 0.39 -16.78 -2.19
N SER A 288 -0.72 -17.46 -2.46
CA SER A 288 -2.07 -17.04 -2.03
C SER A 288 -2.24 -17.09 -0.50
N SER A 289 -1.67 -18.08 0.16
CA SER A 289 -1.68 -18.16 1.62
C SER A 289 -0.95 -16.98 2.25
N ARG A 290 0.20 -16.58 1.70
CA ARG A 290 0.91 -15.37 2.16
C ARG A 290 0.09 -14.11 1.92
N GLN A 291 -0.56 -13.99 0.77
CA GLN A 291 -1.43 -12.85 0.46
C GLN A 291 -2.56 -12.66 1.48
N SER A 292 -3.04 -13.75 2.09
CA SER A 292 -4.06 -13.72 3.15
C SER A 292 -3.55 -13.34 4.54
N ASP A 293 -2.25 -13.05 4.69
CA ASP A 293 -1.66 -12.61 5.95
C ASP A 293 -2.38 -11.34 6.47
N PRO A 294 -2.74 -11.29 7.77
CA PRO A 294 -3.66 -10.29 8.28
C PRO A 294 -3.08 -8.88 8.17
N VAL A 295 -3.92 -7.95 7.71
CA VAL A 295 -3.60 -6.51 7.78
C VAL A 295 -3.38 -6.08 9.22
N GLN A 296 -2.43 -5.17 9.44
CA GLN A 296 -2.06 -4.70 10.77
C GLN A 296 -2.13 -3.17 10.86
N GLY A 297 -2.82 -2.64 11.87
CA GLY A 297 -3.12 -1.20 11.94
C GLY A 297 -1.91 -0.27 12.15
N LYS A 298 -0.80 -0.81 12.64
CA LYS A 298 0.42 -0.04 12.94
C LYS A 298 1.60 -0.37 12.02
N TYR A 299 1.45 -1.36 11.15
CA TYR A 299 2.50 -1.84 10.28
C TYR A 299 2.91 -0.80 9.23
N GLY A 300 4.16 -0.90 8.76
CA GLY A 300 4.66 -0.15 7.61
C GLY A 300 4.58 1.37 7.76
N LYS A 301 4.59 1.90 8.99
CA LYS A 301 4.47 3.34 9.24
C LYS A 301 5.82 4.04 9.25
N LEU A 302 6.06 4.89 8.25
CA LEU A 302 7.25 5.74 8.24
C LEU A 302 6.90 7.20 8.55
N VAL A 303 7.81 7.86 9.26
CA VAL A 303 7.77 9.28 9.58
C VAL A 303 9.01 9.93 9.00
N TYR A 304 8.83 11.01 8.27
CA TYR A 304 9.89 11.82 7.67
C TYR A 304 9.94 13.17 8.38
N SER A 305 11.14 13.59 8.77
CA SER A 305 11.35 14.84 9.48
C SER A 305 12.68 15.47 9.10
N ASN A 306 12.76 16.80 9.18
CA ASN A 306 14.00 17.53 8.99
C ASN A 306 14.49 17.99 10.37
N VAL A 307 15.68 17.54 10.76
CA VAL A 307 16.25 17.77 12.08
C VAL A 307 17.61 18.44 11.91
N PRO A 308 17.75 19.76 12.06
CA PRO A 308 19.06 20.39 12.04
C PRO A 308 19.95 19.92 13.20
N PRO A 309 21.25 19.67 13.00
CA PRO A 309 22.00 19.74 11.73
C PRO A 309 21.95 18.46 10.89
N LEU A 310 21.28 17.41 11.38
CA LEU A 310 21.19 16.10 10.74
C LEU A 310 20.49 16.14 9.37
N GLY A 311 19.62 17.10 9.07
CA GLY A 311 18.90 17.14 7.80
C GLY A 311 17.69 16.19 7.77
N ASN A 312 17.35 15.65 6.59
CA ASN A 312 16.16 14.80 6.40
C ASN A 312 16.42 13.40 6.97
N ILE A 313 15.52 12.90 7.82
CA ILE A 313 15.59 11.57 8.44
C ILE A 313 14.31 10.77 8.20
N VAL A 314 14.42 9.44 8.22
CA VAL A 314 13.29 8.50 8.12
C VAL A 314 13.23 7.68 9.39
N ILE A 315 12.04 7.54 9.96
CA ILE A 315 11.78 6.81 11.20
C ILE A 315 10.70 5.74 10.94
N ALA A 316 11.03 4.46 11.11
CA ALA A 316 10.03 3.41 11.25
C ALA A 316 9.51 3.43 12.68
N LYS A 317 8.19 3.51 12.89
CA LYS A 317 7.62 3.55 14.24
C LYS A 317 7.35 2.16 14.84
N TYR A 318 7.18 1.15 14.00
CA TYR A 318 6.72 -0.18 14.41
C TYR A 318 7.36 -1.28 13.54
N PRO A 319 7.56 -2.49 14.10
CA PRO A 319 7.33 -2.86 15.50
C PRO A 319 8.36 -2.24 16.45
N ASN A 320 9.59 -2.03 15.98
CA ASN A 320 10.68 -1.42 16.73
C ASN A 320 11.00 -0.04 16.16
N PRO A 321 10.98 1.05 16.96
CA PRO A 321 11.37 2.35 16.49
C PRO A 321 12.82 2.37 16.01
N MET A 322 13.03 2.62 14.73
CA MET A 322 14.36 2.74 14.12
C MET A 322 14.41 4.05 13.32
N MET A 323 15.60 4.64 13.20
CA MET A 323 15.84 5.81 12.36
C MET A 323 17.06 5.58 11.51
N VAL A 324 16.92 5.99 10.26
CA VAL A 324 18.00 6.04 9.31
C VAL A 324 18.11 7.43 8.76
N HIS A 325 19.35 7.87 8.61
CA HIS A 325 19.65 9.05 7.85
C HIS A 325 19.94 8.60 6.40
N PRO A 326 19.12 9.01 5.42
CA PRO A 326 19.16 8.51 4.05
C PRO A 326 20.49 8.71 3.34
N LYS A 327 21.29 9.74 3.67
CA LYS A 327 22.62 9.91 3.06
C LYS A 327 23.69 8.93 3.56
N TYR A 328 23.40 8.14 4.60
CA TYR A 328 24.36 7.21 5.20
C TYR A 328 23.96 5.74 5.01
N ASN A 329 23.16 5.43 3.98
CA ASN A 329 22.83 4.08 3.47
C ASN A 329 23.13 2.94 4.46
N GLY A 330 22.26 2.75 5.46
CA GLY A 330 22.33 1.60 6.37
C GLY A 330 23.09 1.82 7.69
N HIS A 331 23.69 2.99 7.94
CA HIS A 331 24.22 3.29 9.27
C HIS A 331 23.12 3.78 10.22
N VAL A 332 22.47 2.84 10.91
CA VAL A 332 21.60 3.17 12.04
C VAL A 332 22.43 3.82 13.13
N SER A 333 22.05 5.05 13.47
CA SER A 333 22.50 5.64 14.72
C SER A 333 21.45 5.33 15.79
N VAL A 334 21.87 4.75 16.91
CA VAL A 334 20.98 4.59 18.06
C VAL A 334 20.51 5.98 18.47
N ILE A 335 19.21 6.21 18.37
CA ILE A 335 18.62 7.47 18.77
C ILE A 335 18.58 7.51 20.31
N PRO A 336 19.03 8.59 20.95
CA PRO A 336 18.78 8.81 22.38
C PRO A 336 17.28 8.67 22.71
N ASN A 337 16.94 7.91 23.75
CA ASN A 337 15.55 7.60 24.11
C ASN A 337 14.67 8.86 24.24
N ASP A 338 15.22 9.95 24.74
CA ASP A 338 14.58 11.25 24.92
C ASP A 338 14.23 11.92 23.57
N PHE A 339 15.00 11.67 22.51
CA PHE A 339 14.68 12.10 21.15
C PHE A 339 13.57 11.24 20.54
N LEU A 340 13.59 9.91 20.77
CA LEU A 340 12.49 9.01 20.40
C LEU A 340 11.17 9.42 21.08
N GLN A 341 11.20 9.79 22.35
CA GLN A 341 10.02 10.25 23.09
C GLN A 341 9.45 11.56 22.54
N LYS A 342 10.31 12.47 22.07
CA LYS A 342 9.88 13.72 21.41
C LYS A 342 9.29 13.48 20.03
N LEU A 343 9.80 12.50 19.29
CA LEU A 343 9.29 12.10 17.97
C LEU A 343 8.01 11.25 18.04
N ALA A 344 7.80 10.55 19.16
CA ALA A 344 6.67 9.66 19.40
C ALA A 344 5.38 10.39 19.78
N LYS A 345 5.50 11.58 20.37
CA LYS A 345 4.42 12.56 20.61
C LYS A 345 4.02 13.21 19.28
#